data_AF-G8BIZ8-F1
#
_entry.id   AF-G8BIZ8-F1
#
_cell.length_a   1.000
_cell.length_b   1.000
_cell.length_c   1.000
_cell.angle_alpha   90.00
_cell.angle_beta   90.00
_cell.angle_gamma   90.00
#
_symmetry.space_group_name_H-M   'P 1'
#
loop_
_entity.id
_entity.type
_entity.pdbx_description
1 polymer ?
#
loop_
_entity_poly.entity_id
_entity_poly.type
_entity_poly.pdbx_seq_one_letter_code
_entity_poly.pdbx_strand_id
1 'polypeptide(L)'
;MSLVPSEFVNQESAIINHAVLLHIIRVEDISTSKFNQIEEWKEVSDPNNRSVDRLNKSTRLVREINFQDDDDQQTSSTNKSKGSSTYKLLLRDKDNHFIYAYELEPLNFLRKEQTNTPMPIKLGGRLLVKPGTMISRGVLLLNHKNCEYKGIHTSDASLVSLLNDGLSTREIDILSNS
;
A
#
# COMPACT_ATOMS: atom_id res chain seq x y z
N MET A 1 3.34 -23.70 -6.06
CA MET A 1 2.85 -24.38 -4.84
C MET A 1 1.86 -23.46 -4.13
N SER A 2 1.08 -24.00 -3.20
CA SER A 2 0.12 -23.26 -2.39
C SER A 2 0.70 -23.01 -1.00
N LEU A 3 0.28 -21.90 -0.37
CA LEU A 3 0.70 -21.55 0.98
C LEU A 3 -0.54 -21.63 1.87
N VAL A 4 -0.60 -22.65 2.73
CA VAL A 4 -1.76 -22.93 3.58
C VAL A 4 -1.55 -22.22 4.93
N PRO A 5 -2.27 -21.13 5.24
CA PRO A 5 -1.99 -20.31 6.41
C PRO A 5 -2.19 -21.05 7.73
N SER A 6 -3.11 -22.02 7.78
CA SER A 6 -3.40 -22.82 8.98
C SER A 6 -2.20 -23.61 9.50
N GLU A 7 -1.23 -23.92 8.64
CA GLU A 7 0.01 -24.59 9.03
C GLU A 7 0.87 -23.72 9.96
N PHE A 8 0.72 -22.40 9.87
CA PHE A 8 1.58 -21.42 10.56
C PHE A 8 0.91 -20.69 11.73
N VAL A 9 -0.39 -20.92 11.98
CA VAL A 9 -1.16 -20.18 13.00
C VAL A 9 -0.60 -20.35 14.41
N ASN A 10 -0.15 -21.56 14.74
CA ASN A 10 0.38 -21.89 16.07
C ASN A 10 1.92 -21.79 16.14
N GLN A 11 2.56 -21.30 15.08
CA GLN A 11 4.01 -21.16 15.02
C GLN A 11 4.42 -19.70 15.28
N GLU A 12 5.36 -19.48 16.19
CA GLU A 12 5.88 -18.14 16.44
C GLU A 12 6.64 -17.60 15.22
N SER A 13 7.44 -18.46 14.59
CA SER A 13 8.20 -18.14 13.39
C SER A 13 8.39 -19.39 12.52
N ALA A 14 8.38 -19.21 11.21
CA ALA A 14 8.65 -20.23 10.20
C ALA A 14 9.35 -19.60 8.98
N ILE A 15 9.86 -20.44 8.08
CA ILE A 15 10.50 -20.02 6.83
C ILE A 15 9.82 -20.73 5.67
N ILE A 16 9.51 -19.96 4.61
CA ILE A 16 9.03 -20.53 3.35
C ILE A 16 10.19 -21.28 2.66
N ASN A 17 9.99 -22.56 2.38
CA ASN A 17 11.01 -23.42 1.76
C ASN A 17 10.93 -23.50 0.23
N HIS A 18 9.90 -22.92 -0.38
CA HIS A 18 9.65 -23.02 -1.82
C HIS A 18 9.11 -21.71 -2.38
N ALA A 19 9.28 -21.45 -3.68
CA ALA A 19 8.72 -20.24 -4.27
C ALA A 19 7.19 -20.34 -4.39
N VAL A 20 6.49 -19.27 -3.99
CA VAL A 20 5.03 -19.16 -4.06
C VAL A 20 4.66 -17.93 -4.87
N LEU A 21 3.75 -18.11 -5.83
CA LEU A 21 3.20 -17.01 -6.60
C LEU A 21 1.84 -16.63 -6.01
N LEU A 22 1.70 -15.37 -5.63
CA LEU A 22 0.53 -14.84 -4.94
C LEU A 22 -0.05 -13.65 -5.70
N HIS A 23 -1.37 -13.53 -5.75
CA HIS A 23 -2.04 -12.32 -6.21
C HIS A 23 -2.11 -11.30 -5.08
N ILE A 24 -1.81 -10.04 -5.38
CA ILE A 24 -1.98 -8.92 -4.46
C ILE A 24 -3.46 -8.51 -4.50
N ILE A 25 -4.21 -8.86 -3.46
CA ILE A 25 -5.65 -8.59 -3.37
C ILE A 25 -5.91 -7.21 -2.78
N ARG A 26 -5.10 -6.79 -1.81
CA ARG A 26 -5.21 -5.47 -1.17
C ARG A 26 -3.84 -4.96 -0.75
N VAL A 27 -3.69 -3.64 -0.77
CA VAL A 27 -2.55 -2.92 -0.21
C VAL A 27 -3.11 -1.81 0.68
N GLU A 28 -2.62 -1.72 1.91
CA GLU A 28 -3.04 -0.76 2.93
C GLU A 28 -1.79 -0.02 3.43
N ASP A 29 -1.80 1.32 3.39
CA ASP A 29 -0.76 2.13 4.05
C ASP A 29 -1.05 2.16 5.55
N ILE A 30 -0.21 1.50 6.34
CA ILE A 30 -0.34 1.45 7.80
C ILE A 30 0.46 2.54 8.52
N SER A 31 1.17 3.38 7.76
CA SER A 31 1.97 4.50 8.28
C SER A 31 1.24 5.85 8.22
N THR A 32 0.15 5.94 7.45
CA THR A 32 -0.64 7.17 7.29
C THR A 32 -1.97 7.06 8.05
N SER A 33 -2.41 8.15 8.70
CA SER A 33 -3.69 8.13 9.42
C SER A 33 -4.88 7.91 8.47
N LYS A 34 -5.89 7.19 8.95
CA LYS A 34 -7.13 6.93 8.17
C LYS A 34 -7.76 8.22 7.65
N PHE A 35 -7.78 9.28 8.48
CA PHE A 35 -8.30 10.59 8.09
C PHE A 35 -7.60 11.15 6.83
N ASN A 36 -6.27 11.14 6.81
CA ASN A 36 -5.51 11.64 5.66
C ASN A 36 -5.73 10.75 4.43
N GLN A 37 -5.80 9.43 4.60
CA GLN A 37 -6.09 8.50 3.50
C GLN A 37 -7.48 8.75 2.91
N ILE A 38 -8.51 8.99 3.74
CA ILE A 38 -9.86 9.32 3.27
C ILE A 38 -9.85 10.63 2.48
N GLU A 39 -9.15 11.66 2.96
CA GLU A 39 -9.01 12.91 2.20
C GLU A 39 -8.38 12.66 0.83
N GLU A 40 -7.24 11.96 0.75
CA GLU A 40 -6.57 11.63 -0.52
C GLU A 40 -7.48 10.88 -1.50
N TRP A 41 -8.25 9.90 -1.01
CA TRP A 41 -9.21 9.17 -1.86
C TRP A 41 -10.38 10.02 -2.34
N LYS A 42 -10.90 10.92 -1.48
CA LYS A 42 -11.97 11.86 -1.88
C LYS A 42 -11.51 12.80 -2.98
N GLU A 43 -10.26 13.28 -2.91
CA GLU A 43 -9.69 14.16 -3.93
C GLU A 43 -9.65 13.52 -5.32
N VAL A 44 -9.41 12.22 -5.38
CA VAL A 44 -9.43 11.47 -6.65
C VAL A 44 -10.86 11.19 -7.12
N SER A 45 -11.81 10.98 -6.21
CA SER A 45 -13.21 10.72 -6.58
C SER A 45 -13.97 11.97 -7.02
N ASP A 46 -13.69 13.12 -6.42
CA ASP A 46 -14.35 14.40 -6.69
C ASP A 46 -13.33 15.55 -6.59
N PRO A 47 -12.64 15.88 -7.71
CA PRO A 47 -11.65 16.95 -7.75
C PRO A 47 -12.25 18.35 -7.49
N ASN A 48 -13.56 18.51 -7.62
CA ASN A 48 -14.25 19.80 -7.57
C ASN A 48 -14.78 20.13 -6.16
N ASN A 49 -15.04 19.12 -5.33
CA ASN A 49 -15.49 19.29 -3.94
C ASN A 49 -14.33 19.49 -2.94
N ARG A 50 -13.30 20.22 -3.37
CA ARG A 50 -12.18 20.60 -2.50
C ARG A 50 -12.70 21.54 -1.42
N SER A 51 -12.56 21.15 -0.17
CA SER A 51 -12.74 22.07 0.95
C SER A 51 -11.72 23.20 0.82
N VAL A 52 -12.21 24.43 0.64
CA VAL A 52 -11.43 25.69 0.55
C VAL A 52 -10.55 25.95 1.78
N ASP A 53 -10.71 25.19 2.86
CA ASP A 53 -9.94 25.31 4.11
C ASP A 53 -8.49 24.79 4.01
N ARG A 54 -8.10 24.23 2.86
CA ARG A 54 -6.70 23.85 2.58
C ARG A 54 -5.76 25.06 2.48
N LEU A 55 -6.26 26.29 2.35
CA LEU A 55 -5.43 27.49 2.40
C LEU A 55 -4.90 27.77 3.84
N ASN A 56 -5.55 27.24 4.88
CA ASN A 56 -5.26 27.60 6.28
C ASN A 56 -4.45 26.56 7.07
N LYS A 57 -4.36 25.30 6.60
CA LYS A 57 -3.51 24.26 7.22
C LYS A 57 -2.00 24.43 6.95
N SER A 58 -1.61 25.46 6.21
CA SER A 58 -0.24 25.99 6.17
C SER A 58 0.09 26.88 7.38
N THR A 59 -0.64 26.77 8.49
CA THR A 59 -0.16 27.25 9.79
C THR A 59 0.68 26.14 10.43
N ARG A 60 1.94 26.04 9.96
CA ARG A 60 3.02 25.55 10.81
C ARG A 60 2.86 26.23 12.16
N LEU A 61 2.95 25.48 13.25
CA LEU A 61 3.35 26.06 14.54
C LEU A 61 4.70 26.76 14.31
N VAL A 62 4.63 28.06 14.08
CA VAL A 62 5.77 28.95 14.00
C VAL A 62 6.30 29.08 15.43
N ARG A 63 7.31 28.27 15.78
CA ARG A 63 8.24 28.63 16.84
C ARG A 63 9.30 29.52 16.20
N GLU A 64 9.20 30.82 16.49
CA GLU A 64 10.22 31.86 16.34
C GLU A 64 10.86 32.01 14.95
N ILE A 65 10.41 33.06 14.22
CA ILE A 65 10.99 33.52 12.96
C ILE A 65 12.06 34.55 13.30
N ASN A 66 13.31 34.27 12.97
CA ASN A 66 14.35 35.29 12.84
C ASN A 66 14.28 35.80 11.40
N PHE A 67 14.02 37.10 11.21
CA PHE A 67 13.91 37.73 9.90
C PHE A 67 15.29 38.08 9.37
N GLN A 68 15.85 37.29 8.46
CA GLN A 68 16.81 37.78 7.48
C GLN A 68 16.87 36.85 6.26
N ASP A 69 16.75 37.47 5.09
CA ASP A 69 17.11 37.01 3.73
C ASP A 69 16.12 36.14 2.92
N ASP A 70 15.41 36.86 2.04
CA ASP A 70 15.30 36.74 0.59
C ASP A 70 15.02 35.38 -0.10
N ASP A 71 13.90 35.41 -0.83
CA ASP A 71 13.63 34.82 -2.16
C ASP A 71 14.04 33.37 -2.42
N ASP A 72 13.07 32.46 -2.25
CA ASP A 72 12.57 31.65 -3.38
C ASP A 72 11.29 30.89 -2.96
N GLN A 73 10.17 31.25 -3.60
CA GLN A 73 8.87 30.60 -3.38
C GLN A 73 8.85 29.19 -4.00
N GLN A 74 9.30 28.19 -3.24
CA GLN A 74 8.92 26.80 -3.50
C GLN A 74 7.55 26.51 -2.89
N THR A 75 6.54 26.44 -3.78
CA THR A 75 5.21 25.89 -3.49
C THR A 75 5.35 24.43 -3.07
N SER A 76 5.50 24.22 -1.76
CA SER A 76 5.54 22.90 -1.15
C SER A 76 4.13 22.31 -1.14
N SER A 77 3.73 21.78 -2.29
CA SER A 77 2.77 20.68 -2.31
C SER A 77 3.29 19.61 -1.36
N THR A 78 2.47 19.20 -0.39
CA THR A 78 2.73 18.10 0.54
C THR A 78 2.69 16.77 -0.21
N ASN A 79 3.54 16.61 -1.22
CA ASN A 79 3.91 15.31 -1.75
C ASN A 79 4.73 14.64 -0.66
N LYS A 80 4.08 13.95 0.27
CA LYS A 80 4.74 12.95 1.11
C LYS A 80 5.58 12.10 0.16
N SER A 81 6.90 12.09 0.37
CA SER A 81 7.74 11.18 -0.38
C SER A 81 7.27 9.77 -0.05
N LYS A 82 6.73 9.04 -1.05
CA LYS A 82 6.28 7.65 -0.90
C LYS A 82 7.34 6.74 -0.25
N GLY A 83 8.60 7.18 -0.18
CA GLY A 83 9.71 6.51 0.49
C GLY A 83 9.52 6.24 1.99
N SER A 84 8.61 6.93 2.70
CA SER A 84 8.36 6.66 4.14
C SER A 84 7.15 5.78 4.43
N SER A 85 6.32 5.45 3.45
CA SER A 85 5.14 4.61 3.67
C SER A 85 5.55 3.21 4.12
N THR A 86 4.71 2.53 4.90
CA THR A 86 4.85 1.10 5.22
C THR A 86 3.54 0.41 4.89
N TYR A 87 3.60 -0.68 4.13
CA TYR A 87 2.40 -1.33 3.62
C TYR A 87 2.09 -2.67 4.28
N LYS A 88 0.80 -2.89 4.52
CA LYS A 88 0.21 -4.20 4.78
C LYS A 88 -0.47 -4.69 3.51
N LEU A 89 -0.22 -5.94 3.13
CA LEU A 89 -0.78 -6.57 1.95
C LEU A 89 -1.69 -7.72 2.35
N LEU A 90 -2.78 -7.91 1.59
CA LEU A 90 -3.53 -9.15 1.57
C LEU A 90 -3.18 -9.89 0.29
N LEU A 91 -2.66 -11.11 0.43
CA LEU A 91 -2.21 -11.94 -0.68
C LEU A 91 -3.10 -13.17 -0.81
N ARG A 92 -3.26 -13.67 -2.03
CA ARG A 92 -4.03 -14.88 -2.32
C ARG A 92 -3.23 -15.83 -3.19
N ASP A 93 -3.20 -17.11 -2.84
CA ASP A 93 -2.56 -18.14 -3.66
C ASP A 93 -3.49 -18.68 -4.75
N LYS A 94 -2.99 -19.68 -5.51
CA LYS A 94 -3.76 -20.34 -6.57
C LYS A 94 -4.96 -21.16 -6.07
N ASP A 95 -4.95 -21.57 -4.80
CA ASP A 95 -5.96 -22.43 -4.19
C ASP A 95 -6.94 -21.62 -3.32
N ASN A 96 -6.95 -20.28 -3.48
CA ASN A 96 -7.76 -19.31 -2.75
C ASN A 96 -7.49 -19.24 -1.23
N HIS A 97 -6.29 -19.59 -0.80
CA HIS A 97 -5.85 -19.28 0.55
C HIS A 97 -5.38 -17.83 0.63
N PHE A 98 -5.79 -17.14 1.69
CA PHE A 98 -5.46 -15.75 1.94
C PHE A 98 -4.45 -15.63 3.06
N ILE A 99 -3.44 -14.77 2.87
CA ILE A 99 -2.44 -14.50 3.89
C ILE A 99 -2.14 -13.01 3.98
N TYR A 100 -2.02 -12.51 5.20
CA TYR A 100 -1.53 -11.16 5.43
C TYR A 100 -0.01 -11.12 5.33
N ALA A 101 0.49 -10.03 4.78
CA ALA A 101 1.90 -9.77 4.67
C ALA A 101 2.21 -8.33 5.08
N TYR A 102 3.34 -8.12 5.73
CA TYR A 102 3.82 -6.80 6.08
C TYR A 102 5.14 -6.54 5.37
N GLU A 103 5.29 -5.30 4.94
CA GLU A 103 6.54 -4.77 4.46
C GLU A 103 7.54 -4.67 5.61
N LEU A 104 8.54 -5.56 5.64
CA LEU A 104 9.63 -5.53 6.62
C LEU A 104 10.70 -4.50 6.20
N GLU A 105 10.93 -4.39 4.90
CA GLU A 105 11.81 -3.40 4.27
C GLU A 105 11.11 -2.79 3.06
N PRO A 106 11.38 -1.52 2.70
CA PRO A 106 10.76 -0.88 1.56
C PRO A 106 10.85 -1.70 0.26
N LEU A 107 9.69 -2.04 -0.29
CA LEU A 107 9.52 -2.75 -1.55
C LEU A 107 9.46 -1.73 -2.69
N ASN A 108 10.49 -1.74 -3.53
CA ASN A 108 10.67 -0.78 -4.62
C ASN A 108 9.48 -0.68 -5.58
N PHE A 109 8.79 -1.80 -5.84
CA PHE A 109 7.65 -1.81 -6.77
C PHE A 109 6.45 -1.01 -6.24
N LEU A 110 6.28 -0.92 -4.91
CA LEU A 110 5.24 -0.09 -4.28
C LEU A 110 5.60 1.41 -4.27
N ARG A 111 6.81 1.78 -4.69
CA ARG A 111 7.28 3.18 -4.73
C ARG A 111 7.34 3.76 -6.14
N LYS A 112 7.51 2.90 -7.16
CA LYS A 112 7.78 3.31 -8.54
C LYS A 112 6.54 3.47 -9.40
N GLU A 113 5.49 2.67 -9.17
CA GLU A 113 4.28 2.75 -9.99
C GLU A 113 3.37 3.90 -9.51
N GLN A 114 2.78 4.60 -10.49
CA GLN A 114 1.80 5.64 -10.24
C GLN A 114 0.50 5.22 -10.92
N THR A 115 -0.53 4.94 -10.13
CA THR A 115 -1.85 4.52 -10.61
C THR A 115 -2.79 5.70 -10.86
N ASN A 116 -2.30 6.94 -10.75
CA ASN A 116 -3.11 8.17 -10.62
C ASN A 116 -4.09 8.15 -9.42
N THR A 117 -3.94 7.18 -8.52
CA THR A 117 -4.70 7.08 -7.26
C THR A 117 -3.72 6.98 -6.09
N PRO A 118 -4.19 7.11 -4.83
CA PRO A 118 -3.35 6.87 -3.65
C PRO A 118 -2.80 5.44 -3.58
N MET A 119 -3.41 4.49 -4.31
CA MET A 119 -2.93 3.11 -4.38
C MET A 119 -1.56 3.02 -5.09
N PRO A 120 -0.53 2.40 -4.49
CA PRO A 120 0.81 2.34 -5.07
C PRO A 120 0.92 1.50 -6.35
N ILE A 121 0.05 0.50 -6.52
CA ILE A 121 0.03 -0.42 -7.68
C ILE A 121 -1.40 -0.80 -8.02
N LYS A 122 -1.68 -1.25 -9.25
CA LYS A 122 -2.98 -1.85 -9.55
C LYS A 122 -3.14 -3.18 -8.83
N LEU A 123 -4.32 -3.42 -8.25
CA LEU A 123 -4.62 -4.67 -7.55
C LEU A 123 -4.79 -5.83 -8.54
N GLY A 124 -4.54 -7.05 -8.08
CA GLY A 124 -4.57 -8.28 -8.88
C GLY A 124 -3.23 -8.63 -9.54
N GLY A 125 -2.19 -7.81 -9.38
CA GLY A 125 -0.84 -8.13 -9.82
C GLY A 125 -0.24 -9.33 -9.07
N ARG A 126 0.73 -9.99 -9.69
CA ARG A 126 1.38 -11.20 -9.14
C ARG A 126 2.67 -10.84 -8.40
N LEU A 127 2.83 -11.40 -7.21
CA LEU A 127 4.02 -11.32 -6.38
C LEU A 127 4.63 -12.71 -6.24
N LEU A 128 5.87 -12.87 -6.69
CA LEU A 128 6.65 -14.08 -6.44
C LEU A 128 7.38 -13.92 -5.10
N VAL A 129 6.97 -14.72 -4.12
CA VAL A 129 7.64 -14.85 -2.83
C VAL A 129 8.62 -16.01 -2.92
N LYS A 130 9.90 -15.73 -2.73
CA LYS A 130 11.01 -16.69 -2.87
C LYS A 130 11.24 -17.47 -1.57
N PRO A 131 11.87 -18.66 -1.64
CA PRO A 131 12.33 -19.38 -0.46
C PRO A 131 13.18 -18.49 0.45
N GLY A 132 13.12 -18.73 1.76
CA GLY A 132 13.79 -17.91 2.77
C GLY A 132 12.95 -16.74 3.29
N THR A 133 11.72 -16.54 2.80
CA THR A 133 10.80 -15.53 3.36
C THR A 133 10.32 -15.97 4.73
N MET A 134 10.41 -15.08 5.72
CA MET A 134 9.99 -15.35 7.09
C MET A 134 8.48 -15.23 7.24
N ILE A 135 7.90 -16.17 7.95
CA ILE A 135 6.54 -16.09 8.49
C ILE A 135 6.69 -15.89 9.99
N SER A 136 6.00 -14.91 10.57
CA SER A 136 5.91 -14.76 12.02
C SER A 136 4.46 -14.62 12.43
N ARG A 137 4.02 -15.40 13.43
CA ARG A 137 2.63 -15.38 13.94
C ARG A 137 1.58 -15.41 12.83
N GLY A 138 1.79 -16.27 11.82
CA GLY A 138 0.89 -16.45 10.68
C GLY A 138 0.92 -15.36 9.61
N VAL A 139 1.82 -14.38 9.67
CA VAL A 139 1.95 -13.33 8.64
C VAL A 139 3.30 -13.38 7.93
N LEU A 140 3.31 -13.02 6.64
CA LEU A 140 4.53 -12.93 5.85
C LEU A 140 5.27 -11.63 6.13
N LEU A 141 6.58 -11.71 6.27
CA LEU A 141 7.45 -10.55 6.40
C LEU A 141 8.24 -10.37 5.10
N LEU A 142 7.76 -9.43 4.29
CA LEU A 142 8.25 -9.20 2.94
C LEU A 142 9.49 -8.32 2.96
N ASN A 143 10.56 -8.79 2.32
CA ASN A 143 11.77 -8.02 2.06
C ASN A 143 12.04 -7.97 0.56
N HIS A 144 12.87 -7.01 0.14
CA HIS A 144 13.18 -6.82 -1.29
C HIS A 144 13.95 -8.01 -1.90
N LYS A 145 14.72 -8.76 -1.09
CA LYS A 145 15.53 -9.90 -1.56
C LYS A 145 14.68 -11.08 -1.99
N ASN A 146 13.62 -11.36 -1.23
CA ASN A 146 12.79 -12.54 -1.40
C ASN A 146 11.44 -12.23 -2.06
N CYS A 147 11.24 -11.01 -2.55
CA CYS A 147 10.01 -10.61 -3.22
C CYS A 147 10.29 -10.06 -4.61
N GLU A 148 9.55 -10.55 -5.60
CA GLU A 148 9.64 -10.05 -6.96
C GLU A 148 8.24 -9.82 -7.53
N TYR A 149 7.91 -8.56 -7.79
CA TYR A 149 6.65 -8.20 -8.43
C TYR A 149 6.71 -8.50 -9.92
N LYS A 150 5.77 -9.31 -10.40
CA LYS A 150 5.67 -9.77 -11.81
C LYS A 150 4.65 -8.96 -12.61
N GLY A 151 4.01 -7.97 -12.02
CA GLY A 151 2.99 -7.16 -12.67
C GLY A 151 1.66 -7.90 -12.86
N ILE A 152 0.81 -7.34 -13.72
CA ILE A 152 -0.47 -7.94 -14.12
C ILE A 152 -0.22 -8.89 -15.30
N HIS A 153 -0.73 -10.12 -15.18
CA HIS A 153 -0.73 -11.08 -16.28
C HIS A 153 -2.06 -11.01 -17.03
N THR A 154 -2.04 -11.24 -18.34
CA THR A 154 -3.23 -11.14 -19.22
C THR A 154 -4.36 -12.11 -18.82
N SER A 155 -4.00 -13.28 -18.30
CA SER A 155 -4.98 -14.27 -17.78
C SER A 155 -5.77 -13.78 -16.56
N ASP A 156 -5.31 -12.73 -15.88
CA ASP A 156 -5.90 -12.27 -14.62
C ASP A 156 -6.81 -11.04 -14.84
N ALA A 157 -7.14 -10.72 -16.10
CA ALA A 157 -7.91 -9.53 -16.46
C ALA A 157 -9.25 -9.41 -15.72
N SER A 158 -9.97 -10.53 -15.52
CA SER A 158 -11.23 -10.55 -14.77
C SER A 158 -11.04 -10.20 -13.29
N LEU A 159 -10.00 -10.75 -12.65
CA LEU A 159 -9.64 -10.43 -11.26
C LEU A 159 -9.22 -8.98 -11.11
N VAL A 160 -8.39 -8.48 -12.03
CA VAL A 160 -7.93 -7.10 -12.02
C VAL A 160 -9.11 -6.15 -12.20
N SER A 161 -10.02 -6.44 -13.12
CA SER A 161 -11.25 -5.66 -13.29
C SER A 161 -12.06 -5.63 -12.00
N LEU A 162 -12.33 -6.80 -11.41
CA LEU A 162 -13.10 -6.91 -10.16
C LEU A 162 -12.47 -6.14 -8.99
N LEU A 163 -11.15 -6.21 -8.84
CA LEU A 163 -10.46 -5.57 -7.72
C LEU A 163 -10.30 -4.06 -7.90
N ASN A 164 -10.24 -3.54 -9.12
CA ASN A 164 -10.00 -2.11 -9.35
C ASN A 164 -11.28 -1.34 -9.70
N ASP A 165 -12.37 -2.03 -10.05
CA ASP A 165 -13.67 -1.39 -10.23
C ASP A 165 -14.21 -0.83 -8.91
N GLY A 166 -14.72 0.41 -8.95
CA GLY A 166 -15.21 1.14 -7.77
C GLY A 166 -14.18 1.34 -6.64
N LEU A 167 -12.88 1.26 -6.93
CA LEU A 167 -11.82 1.23 -5.91
C LEU A 167 -11.87 2.42 -4.94
N SER A 168 -12.06 3.64 -5.44
CA SER A 168 -12.10 4.85 -4.62
C SER A 168 -13.23 4.84 -3.59
N THR A 169 -14.45 4.57 -4.04
CA THR A 169 -15.63 4.45 -3.17
C THR A 169 -15.41 3.36 -2.12
N ARG A 170 -14.91 2.19 -2.55
CA ARG A 170 -14.69 1.07 -1.65
C ARG A 170 -13.62 1.37 -0.58
N GLU A 171 -12.51 2.02 -0.93
CA GLU A 171 -11.49 2.37 0.06
C GLU A 171 -12.00 3.45 1.05
N ILE A 172 -12.79 4.43 0.58
CA ILE A 172 -13.43 5.41 1.47
C ILE A 172 -14.37 4.70 2.47
N ASP A 173 -15.20 3.77 1.99
CA ASP A 173 -16.13 3.02 2.83
C ASP A 173 -15.40 2.16 3.86
N ILE A 174 -14.34 1.45 3.46
CA ILE A 174 -13.56 0.61 4.39
C ILE A 174 -12.84 1.48 5.43
N LEU A 175 -12.23 2.59 5.03
CA LEU A 175 -11.51 3.47 5.95
C LEU A 175 -12.47 4.18 6.93
N SER A 176 -13.72 4.43 6.53
CA SER A 176 -14.73 5.08 7.37
C SER A 176 -15.39 4.12 8.37
N ASN A 177 -15.48 2.83 8.05
CA ASN A 177 -16.17 1.81 8.84
C ASN A 177 -15.24 0.88 9.64
N SER A 178 -13.92 1.08 9.57
CA SER A 178 -12.91 0.28 10.29
C SER A 178 -12.39 0.99 11.53
#